data_AF-A0A979FUW3-F1
#
_entry.id   AF-A0A979FUW3-F1
#
_cell.length_a   1.000
_cell.length_b   1.000
_cell.length_c   1.000
_cell.angle_alpha   90.00
_cell.angle_beta   90.00
_cell.angle_gamma   90.00
#
_symmetry.space_group_name_H-M   'P 1'
#
loop_
_entity.id
_entity.type
_entity.pdbx_description
1 polymer ?
#
loop_
_entity_poly.entity_id
_entity_poly.type
_entity_poly.pdbx_seq_one_letter_code
_entity_poly.pdbx_strand_id
1 'polypeptide(L)'
;MFLSKKVVIPLQCRILKCIGQAGFSTSSRRDVKFYEDAEEAVKDIPDGSKLLVGGFGLCGIPENLIAALLKTKQSKLTVVSNNAGVDDFGLGLLLRAR
;
A
#
# COMPACT_ATOMS: atom_id res chain seq x y z
N MET A 1 20.94 -4.65 13.84
CA MET A 1 21.33 -3.87 12.65
C MET A 1 20.04 -3.37 12.01
N PHE A 2 19.58 -2.19 12.42
CA PHE A 2 18.31 -1.58 12.00
C PHE A 2 18.46 -1.05 10.57
N LEU A 3 17.68 -1.55 9.62
CA LEU A 3 17.48 -0.88 8.33
C LEU A 3 16.09 -0.24 8.34
N SER A 4 16.06 1.09 8.35
CA SER A 4 14.87 1.90 8.12
C SER A 4 14.30 1.60 6.73
N LYS A 5 13.29 0.73 6.68
CA LYS A 5 12.54 0.43 5.45
C LYS A 5 11.58 1.59 5.18
N LYS A 6 12.02 2.55 4.37
CA LYS A 6 11.16 3.60 3.81
C LYS A 6 10.07 2.94 2.97
N VAL A 7 8.81 3.21 3.32
CA VAL A 7 7.64 2.69 2.64
C VAL A 7 7.44 3.46 1.33
N VAL A 8 7.34 2.74 0.20
CA VAL A 8 7.10 3.33 -1.13
C VAL A 8 5.72 2.85 -1.61
N ILE A 9 4.81 3.79 -1.87
CA ILE A 9 3.46 3.50 -2.40
C ILE A 9 3.29 4.23 -3.74
N PRO A 10 2.93 3.53 -4.84
CA PRO A 10 2.64 4.19 -6.11
C PRO A 10 1.20 4.74 -6.11
N LEU A 11 1.05 6.07 -6.04
CA LEU A 11 -0.24 6.76 -6.26
C LEU A 11 -0.45 7.06 -7.76
N GLN A 12 -1.71 6.96 -8.19
CA GLN A 12 -2.17 7.05 -9.58
C GLN A 12 -1.77 8.35 -10.32
N CYS A 13 -1.45 8.16 -11.60
CA CYS A 13 -1.23 9.19 -12.61
C CYS A 13 -2.53 9.97 -12.90
N ARG A 14 -2.60 11.26 -12.57
CA ARG A 14 -3.59 12.18 -13.14
C ARG A 14 -3.17 12.52 -14.56
N ILE A 15 -3.81 11.88 -15.54
CA ILE A 15 -3.75 12.31 -16.94
C ILE A 15 -4.64 13.55 -17.06
N LEU A 16 -4.03 14.73 -17.08
CA LEU A 16 -4.65 15.91 -17.68
C LEU A 16 -3.59 16.81 -18.33
N LYS A 17 -3.20 16.46 -19.56
CA LYS A 17 -2.92 17.44 -20.62
C LYS A 17 -2.83 16.74 -21.98
N CYS A 18 -3.89 16.87 -22.77
CA CYS A 18 -3.78 16.82 -24.22
C CYS A 18 -2.95 18.04 -24.65
N ILE A 19 -1.78 17.80 -25.24
CA ILE A 19 -1.21 18.46 -26.43
C ILE A 19 0.17 17.81 -26.68
N GLY A 20 0.27 17.11 -27.81
CA GLY A 20 1.47 16.67 -28.53
C GLY A 20 2.77 16.37 -27.77
N GLN A 21 3.04 15.09 -27.51
CA GLN A 21 4.38 14.50 -27.65
C GLN A 21 4.27 12.97 -27.67
N ALA A 22 4.54 12.35 -28.82
CA ALA A 22 4.83 10.93 -28.91
C ALA A 22 6.21 10.69 -28.28
N GLY A 23 6.24 10.45 -26.96
CA GLY A 23 7.45 10.15 -26.21
C GLY A 23 7.44 8.69 -25.78
N PHE A 24 8.30 7.87 -26.39
CA PHE A 24 8.56 6.52 -25.91
C PHE A 24 9.04 6.55 -24.45
N SER A 25 8.56 5.58 -23.69
CA SER A 25 8.77 5.30 -22.28
C SER A 25 10.24 5.25 -21.82
N THR A 26 10.89 6.39 -21.61
CA THR A 26 12.07 6.46 -20.74
C THR A 26 12.07 7.76 -19.94
N SER A 27 11.91 7.63 -18.63
CA SER A 27 11.95 8.70 -17.61
C SER A 27 10.65 9.49 -17.41
N SER A 28 9.63 8.83 -16.86
CA SER A 28 8.75 9.52 -15.92
C SER A 28 9.52 9.65 -14.61
N ARG A 29 9.92 10.86 -14.21
CA ARG A 29 10.32 11.12 -12.82
C ARG A 29 9.23 10.55 -11.91
N ARG A 30 9.52 9.45 -11.21
CA ARG A 30 8.58 8.93 -10.21
C ARG A 30 8.59 9.95 -9.09
N ASP A 31 7.46 10.58 -8.85
CA ASP A 31 7.28 11.45 -7.69
C ASP A 31 7.28 10.54 -6.46
N VAL A 32 8.46 10.37 -5.86
CA VAL A 32 8.64 9.49 -4.71
C VAL A 32 8.32 10.28 -3.46
N LYS A 33 7.29 9.85 -2.75
CA LYS A 33 6.95 10.38 -1.44
C LYS A 33 7.60 9.50 -0.38
N PHE A 34 8.35 10.13 0.51
CA PHE A 34 8.92 9.48 1.67
C PHE A 34 8.09 9.85 2.89
N TYR A 35 7.75 8.85 3.68
CA TYR A 35 7.07 9.00 4.96
C TYR A 35 8.01 8.49 6.06
N GLU A 36 8.06 9.22 7.17
CA GLU A 36 8.82 8.79 8.36
C GLU A 36 8.09 7.68 9.12
N ASP A 37 6.75 7.65 9.04
CA ASP A 37 5.91 6.67 9.71
C ASP A 37 4.88 6.02 8.75
N ALA A 38 4.52 4.77 9.03
CA ALA A 38 3.58 4.00 8.22
C ALA A 38 2.12 4.46 8.37
N GLU A 39 1.74 5.01 9.52
CA GLU A 39 0.39 5.56 9.79
C GLU A 39 0.12 6.78 8.91
N GLU A 40 1.12 7.64 8.72
CA GLU A 40 1.03 8.77 7.80
C GLU A 40 0.81 8.35 6.35
N ALA A 41 1.31 7.18 5.97
CA ALA A 41 1.21 6.66 4.61
C ALA A 41 -0.16 6.00 4.31
N VAL A 42 -0.94 5.66 5.35
CA VAL A 42 -2.25 5.00 5.21
C VAL A 42 -3.43 5.87 5.68
N LYS A 43 -3.15 7.08 6.21
CA LYS A 43 -4.17 7.98 6.79
C LYS A 43 -5.24 8.45 5.82
N ASP A 44 -4.95 8.46 4.53
CA ASP A 44 -5.81 8.96 3.46
C ASP A 44 -6.71 7.89 2.84
N ILE A 45 -6.59 6.63 3.29
CA ILE A 45 -7.46 5.54 2.84
C ILE A 45 -8.84 5.73 3.49
N PRO A 46 -9.96 5.73 2.76
CA PRO A 46 -11.28 5.75 3.38
C PRO A 46 -11.83 4.34 3.64
N ASP A 47 -12.83 4.24 4.51
CA ASP A 47 -13.64 3.03 4.68
C ASP A 47 -14.23 2.54 3.36
N GLY A 48 -14.36 1.21 3.20
CA GLY A 48 -14.86 0.61 1.96
C GLY A 48 -13.84 0.57 0.80
N SER A 49 -12.61 1.02 1.03
CA SER A 49 -11.56 1.02 0.01
C SER A 49 -11.16 -0.37 -0.46
N LYS A 50 -10.70 -0.45 -1.72
CA LYS A 50 -10.14 -1.66 -2.31
C LYS A 50 -8.63 -1.58 -2.31
N LEU A 51 -7.96 -2.51 -1.62
CA LEU A 51 -6.51 -2.53 -1.47
C LEU A 51 -5.92 -3.71 -2.24
N LEU A 52 -4.86 -3.45 -3.01
CA LEU A 52 -4.06 -4.48 -3.66
C LEU A 52 -2.81 -4.70 -2.82
N VAL A 53 -2.65 -5.90 -2.27
CA VAL A 53 -1.57 -6.20 -1.33
C VAL A 53 -0.66 -7.27 -1.91
N GLY A 54 0.60 -6.90 -2.11
CA GLY A 54 1.64 -7.80 -2.58
C GLY A 54 2.08 -8.81 -1.51
N GLY A 55 2.69 -9.91 -1.98
CA GLY A 55 3.26 -10.96 -1.14
C GLY A 55 2.91 -12.37 -1.63
N PHE A 56 3.76 -13.34 -1.29
CA PHE A 56 3.55 -14.76 -1.55
C PHE A 56 3.75 -15.54 -0.25
N GLY A 57 2.67 -16.10 0.30
CA GLY A 57 2.69 -16.66 1.65
C GLY A 57 2.96 -15.55 2.67
N LEU A 58 4.15 -15.59 3.29
CA LEU A 58 4.67 -14.59 4.23
C LEU A 58 5.80 -13.73 3.64
N CYS A 59 6.29 -14.07 2.44
CA CYS A 59 7.37 -13.36 1.80
C CYS A 59 6.85 -12.13 1.04
N GLY A 60 7.46 -10.97 1.27
CA GLY A 60 7.15 -9.73 0.55
C GLY A 60 5.83 -9.08 0.95
N ILE A 61 5.26 -9.45 2.09
CA ILE A 61 4.06 -8.77 2.62
C ILE A 61 4.46 -7.42 3.26
N PRO A 62 3.65 -6.36 3.11
CA PRO A 62 3.93 -5.06 3.69
C PRO A 62 3.52 -4.99 5.18
N GLU A 63 4.23 -5.73 6.03
CA GLU A 63 3.93 -5.91 7.47
C GLU A 63 3.70 -4.59 8.23
N ASN A 64 4.55 -3.57 8.00
CA ASN A 64 4.43 -2.27 8.67
C ASN A 64 3.16 -1.52 8.26
N LEU A 65 2.75 -1.60 6.99
CA LEU A 65 1.53 -0.95 6.52
C LEU A 65 0.27 -1.65 7.02
N ILE A 66 0.32 -2.98 7.12
CA ILE A 66 -0.78 -3.78 7.68
C ILE A 66 -0.97 -3.42 9.17
N ALA A 67 0.13 -3.32 9.92
CA ALA A 67 0.10 -2.87 11.31
C ALA A 67 -0.45 -1.44 11.47
N ALA A 68 -0.07 -0.52 10.57
CA ALA A 68 -0.61 0.84 10.56
C ALA A 68 -2.11 0.87 10.25
N LEU A 69 -2.58 0.11 9.26
CA LEU A 69 -4.00 -0.02 8.92
C LEU A 69 -4.85 -0.58 10.08
N LEU A 70 -4.30 -1.50 10.86
CA LEU A 70 -4.98 -2.01 12.06
C LEU A 70 -5.23 -0.90 13.10
N LYS A 71 -4.29 0.04 13.23
CA LYS A 71 -4.41 1.16 14.16
C LYS A 71 -5.42 2.21 13.69
N THR A 72 -5.56 2.43 12.39
CA THR A 72 -6.53 3.40 11.83
C THR A 72 -7.99 2.93 11.91
N LYS A 73 -8.23 1.66 12.26
CA LYS A 73 -9.56 1.05 12.49
C LYS A 73 -10.53 1.20 11.31
N GLN A 74 -10.01 1.21 10.10
CA GLN A 74 -10.84 1.33 8.91
C GLN A 74 -11.69 0.09 8.69
N SER A 75 -12.93 0.31 8.28
CA SER A 75 -13.93 -0.74 8.14
C SER A 75 -14.24 -1.04 6.67
N LYS A 76 -14.76 -2.25 6.43
CA LYS A 76 -15.27 -2.69 5.11
C LYS A 76 -14.23 -2.68 3.98
N LEU A 77 -12.94 -2.81 4.31
CA LEU A 77 -11.89 -2.93 3.30
C LEU A 77 -12.07 -4.18 2.45
N THR A 78 -11.90 -4.04 1.13
CA THR A 78 -11.81 -5.17 0.20
C THR A 78 -10.35 -5.36 -0.18
N VAL A 79 -9.70 -6.41 0.30
CA VAL A 79 -8.29 -6.66 0.02
C VAL A 79 -8.15 -7.76 -1.02
N VAL A 80 -7.38 -7.50 -2.07
CA VAL A 80 -7.00 -8.49 -3.08
C VAL A 80 -5.52 -8.79 -2.88
N SER A 81 -5.23 -10.06 -2.62
CA SER A 81 -3.87 -10.57 -2.49
C SER A 81 -3.79 -11.98 -3.03
N ASN A 82 -2.58 -12.43 -3.35
CA ASN A 82 -2.33 -13.82 -3.70
C ASN A 82 -2.52 -14.76 -2.50
N ASN A 83 -2.17 -14.30 -1.29
CA ASN A 83 -2.42 -15.03 -0.04
C ASN A 83 -2.84 -14.07 1.08
N ALA A 84 -3.73 -14.52 1.97
CA ALA A 84 -4.16 -13.72 3.11
C ALA A 84 -3.18 -13.76 4.31
N GLY A 85 -2.02 -14.40 4.16
CA GLY A 85 -1.09 -14.64 5.26
C GLY A 85 -1.54 -15.82 6.12
N VAL A 86 -1.31 -15.71 7.43
CA VAL A 86 -1.78 -16.66 8.46
C VAL A 86 -2.54 -15.89 9.54
N ASP A 87 -3.32 -16.56 10.39
CA ASP A 87 -4.23 -15.90 11.33
C ASP A 87 -3.56 -14.86 12.24
N ASP A 88 -2.32 -15.12 12.64
CA ASP A 88 -1.53 -14.26 13.53
C ASP A 88 -0.53 -13.36 12.79
N PHE A 89 -0.49 -13.37 11.45
CA PHE A 89 0.48 -12.57 10.68
C PHE A 89 -0.01 -12.14 9.29
N GLY A 90 0.29 -10.89 8.92
CA GLY A 90 -0.12 -10.33 7.64
C GLY A 90 -1.61 -9.98 7.63
N LEU A 91 -2.32 -10.28 6.53
CA LEU A 91 -3.72 -9.88 6.36
C LEU A 91 -4.68 -10.64 7.29
N GLY A 92 -4.28 -11.78 7.87
CA GLY A 92 -5.05 -12.50 8.88
C GLY A 92 -5.40 -11.63 10.09
N LEU A 93 -4.51 -10.71 10.46
CA LEU A 93 -4.76 -9.75 11.54
C LEU A 93 -5.94 -8.81 11.23
N LEU A 94 -6.05 -8.36 9.96
CA LEU A 94 -7.16 -7.50 9.52
C LEU A 94 -8.48 -8.27 9.43
N LEU A 95 -8.44 -9.56 9.10
CA LEU A 95 -9.63 -10.42 9.07
C LEU A 95 -10.19 -10.69 10.45
N ARG A 96 -9.32 -10.84 11.47
CA ARG A 96 -9.75 -11.00 12.87
C ARG A 96 -10.36 -9.73 13.46
N ALA A 97 -9.96 -8.56 12.97
CA ALA A 97 -10.43 -7.27 13.44
C ALA A 97 -11.74 -6.81 12.78
N ARG A 98 -12.30 -7.60 11.86
CA ARG A 98 -13.50 -7.28 11.07
C ARG A 98 -14.79 -7.73 11.76
#